data_AF-A0A2N3ATQ9-F1
#
_entry.id   AF-A0A2N3ATQ9-F1
#
_cell.length_a   1.000
_cell.length_b   1.000
_cell.length_c   1.000
_cell.angle_alpha   90.00
_cell.angle_beta   90.00
_cell.angle_gamma   90.00
#
_symmetry.space_group_name_H-M   'P 1'
#
loop_
_entity.id
_entity.type
_entity.pdbx_description
1 polymer ?
#
loop_
_entity_poly.entity_id
_entity_poly.type
_entity_poly.pdbx_seq_one_letter_code
_entity_poly.pdbx_strand_id
1 'polypeptide(L)' 'LTRDQVKLLRHDNVVAEGARGFADLGIEPTPLGAVLPDYLWRFRPTGQFDAIKASAKNLRKHS' A
#
# COMPACT_ATOMS: atom_id res chain seq x y z
N LEU A 1 -10.80 13.91 11.39
CA LEU A 1 -9.87 13.20 12.30
C LEU A 1 -10.32 13.47 13.73
N THR A 2 -10.54 12.44 14.54
CA THR A 2 -10.96 12.60 15.94
C THR A 2 -9.76 12.87 16.85
N ARG A 3 -10.02 13.44 18.03
CA ARG A 3 -8.97 13.70 19.03
C ARG A 3 -8.20 12.44 19.41
N ASP A 4 -8.88 11.30 19.49
CA ASP A 4 -8.24 10.05 19.88
C ASP A 4 -7.43 9.43 18.73
N GLN A 5 -7.86 9.60 17.48
CA GLN A 5 -7.02 9.25 16.32
C GLN A 5 -5.71 10.05 16.31
N VAL A 6 -5.76 11.35 16.62
CA VAL A 6 -4.54 12.17 16.73
C VAL A 6 -3.62 11.69 17.85
N LYS A 7 -4.18 11.26 18.99
CA LYS A 7 -3.37 10.71 20.09
C LYS A 7 -2.68 9.40 19.70
N LEU A 8 -3.35 8.54 18.95
CA LEU A 8 -2.78 7.27 18.48
C LEU A 8 -1.63 7.49 17.49
N LEU A 9 -1.71 8.51 16.63
CA LEU A 9 -0.61 8.85 15.71
C LEU A 9 0.68 9.31 16.41
N ARG A 10 0.63 9.63 17.70
CA ARG A 10 1.82 10.06 18.48
C ARG A 10 2.68 8.90 18.96
N HIS A 11 2.16 7.68 18.94
CA HIS A 11 2.84 6.52 19.50
C HIS A 11 3.06 5.47 18.40
N ASP A 12 4.25 4.90 18.36
CA ASP A 12 4.57 3.82 17.44
C ASP A 12 3.86 2.54 17.85
N ASN A 13 3.30 1.84 16.86
CA ASN A 13 2.70 0.51 17.07
C ASN A 13 3.79 -0.56 16.98
N VAL A 14 4.57 -0.72 18.05
CA VAL A 14 5.59 -1.77 18.18
C VAL A 14 5.03 -2.89 19.05
N VAL A 15 5.20 -4.13 18.61
CA VAL A 15 4.78 -5.31 19.39
C VAL A 15 5.72 -5.51 20.57
N ALA A 16 5.19 -6.05 21.68
CA ALA A 16 5.99 -6.38 22.86
C ALA A 16 7.00 -7.51 22.55
N GLU A 17 8.09 -7.56 23.31
CA GLU A 17 9.05 -8.65 23.25
C GLU A 17 8.36 -10.00 23.56
N GLY A 18 8.65 -11.02 22.75
CA GLY A 18 8.05 -12.35 22.89
C GLY A 18 6.58 -12.46 22.44
N ALA A 19 5.98 -11.40 21.89
CA ALA A 19 4.65 -11.48 21.30
C ALA A 19 4.65 -12.42 20.07
N ARG A 20 3.59 -13.23 19.94
CA ARG A 20 3.39 -14.08 18.75
C ARG A 20 3.21 -13.22 17.50
N GLY A 21 3.98 -13.53 16.46
CA GLY A 21 3.94 -12.88 15.16
C GLY A 21 3.14 -13.67 14.12
N PHE A 22 3.20 -13.22 12.86
CA PHE A 22 2.48 -13.86 11.75
C PHE A 22 2.91 -15.32 11.51
N ALA A 23 4.21 -15.62 11.67
CA ALA A 23 4.74 -16.96 11.52
C ALA A 23 4.14 -17.96 12.54
N ASP A 24 3.89 -17.51 13.78
CA ASP A 24 3.26 -18.34 14.82
C ASP A 24 1.79 -18.68 14.50
N LEU A 25 1.20 -17.95 13.55
CA LEU A 25 -0.15 -18.19 13.04
C LEU A 25 -0.15 -18.91 11.68
N GLY A 26 1.03 -19.25 11.14
CA GLY A 26 1.17 -19.84 9.80
C GLY A 26 0.80 -18.87 8.66
N ILE A 27 0.94 -17.56 8.89
CA ILE A 27 0.59 -16.52 7.92
C ILE A 27 1.87 -15.91 7.35
N GLU A 28 1.98 -15.88 6.02
CA GLU A 28 3.00 -15.11 5.32
C GLU A 28 2.50 -13.67 5.08
N PRO A 29 3.14 -12.64 5.67
CA PRO A 29 2.68 -11.28 5.53
C PRO A 29 2.92 -10.77 4.10
N THR A 30 1.88 -10.19 3.49
CA THR A 30 2.04 -9.50 2.21
C THR A 30 2.63 -8.11 2.44
N PRO A 31 3.75 -7.75 1.78
CA PRO A 31 4.33 -6.42 1.92
C PRO A 31 3.34 -5.34 1.50
N LEU A 32 3.18 -4.30 2.33
CA LEU A 32 2.24 -3.20 2.03
C LEU A 32 2.52 -2.57 0.66
N GLY A 33 3.79 -2.37 0.31
CA GLY A 33 4.18 -1.79 -0.98
C GLY A 33 3.73 -2.61 -2.20
N ALA A 34 3.47 -3.92 -2.04
CA ALA A 34 2.99 -4.76 -3.12
C ALA A 34 1.49 -4.53 -3.41
N VAL A 35 0.69 -4.19 -2.39
CA VAL A 35 -0.78 -4.06 -2.50
C VAL A 35 -1.28 -2.62 -2.48
N LEU A 36 -0.49 -1.68 -1.93
CA LEU A 36 -0.85 -0.27 -1.85
C LEU A 36 -1.22 0.36 -3.21
N PRO A 37 -0.56 0.02 -4.34
CA PRO A 37 -0.93 0.54 -5.66
C PRO A 37 -2.38 0.30 -6.05
N ASP A 38 -2.91 -0.88 -5.72
CA ASP A 38 -4.25 -1.34 -6.10
C ASP A 38 -5.31 -0.67 -5.23
N TYR A 39 -5.05 -0.58 -3.91
CA TYR A 39 -5.95 0.12 -2.99
C TYR A 39 -6.07 1.63 -3.28
N LEU A 40 -4.96 2.27 -3.66
CA LEU A 40 -4.94 3.72 -3.91
C LEU A 40 -5.31 4.10 -5.34
N TRP A 41 -5.58 3.13 -6.22
CA TRP A 41 -5.91 3.36 -7.63
C TRP A 41 -6.97 4.46 -7.83
N ARG A 42 -8.05 4.42 -7.05
CA ARG A 42 -9.17 5.38 -7.15
C ARG A 42 -8.81 6.81 -6.75
N PHE A 43 -7.69 7.02 -6.08
CA PHE A 43 -7.21 8.33 -5.63
C PHE A 43 -6.05 8.87 -6.47
N ARG A 44 -5.60 8.14 -7.50
CA ARG A 44 -4.55 8.64 -8.39
C ARG A 44 -5.06 9.87 -9.15
N PRO A 45 -4.25 10.94 -9.31
CA PRO A 45 -4.67 12.19 -9.96
C PRO A 45 -5.14 12.04 -11.42
N THR A 46 -4.97 10.87 -11.99
CA THR A 46 -5.26 10.50 -13.36
C THR A 46 -6.02 9.19 -13.32
N GLY A 47 -7.30 9.20 -13.73
CA GLY A 47 -8.10 7.99 -13.81
C GLY A 47 -7.55 6.97 -14.83
N GLN A 48 -8.43 6.12 -15.36
CA GLN A 48 -8.14 5.05 -16.35
C GLN A 48 -7.21 5.41 -17.53
N PHE A 49 -6.98 6.69 -17.83
CA PHE A 49 -6.19 7.15 -18.97
C PHE A 49 -4.67 7.15 -18.75
N ASP A 50 -4.16 7.07 -17.52
CA ASP A 50 -2.71 7.01 -17.28
C ASP A 50 -2.11 5.63 -17.52
N ALA A 51 -2.85 4.56 -17.19
CA ALA A 51 -2.46 3.19 -17.58
C ALA A 51 -2.44 3.01 -19.10
N ILE A 52 -3.39 3.62 -19.82
CA ILE A 52 -3.43 3.62 -21.29
C ILE A 52 -2.28 4.45 -21.88
N LYS A 53 -1.91 5.59 -21.27
CA LYS A 53 -0.75 6.38 -21.72
C LYS A 53 0.58 5.64 -21.49
N ALA A 54 0.73 4.92 -20.38
CA ALA A 54 1.92 4.14 -20.10
C ALA A 54 2.10 2.97 -21.08
N SER A 55 1.03 2.25 -21.42
CA SER A 55 1.07 1.17 -22.42
C SER A 55 1.31 1.72 -23.83
N ALA A 56 0.71 2.85 -24.20
CA ALA A 56 0.94 3.51 -25.48
C ALA A 56 2.39 4.04 -25.65
N LYS A 57 3.03 4.49 -24.56
CA LYS A 57 4.44 4.93 -24.59
C LYS A 57 5.41 3.77 -24.87
N ASN A 58 5.07 2.55 -24.42
CA ASN A 58 5.86 1.34 -24.69
C ASN A 58 5.68 0.81 -26.12
N LEU A 59 4.52 1.02 -26.75
CA LEU A 59 4.28 0.67 -28.16
C LEU A 59 5.09 1.53 -29.14
N ARG A 60 5.21 2.85 -28.91
CA ARG A 60 6.00 3.75 -29.77
C ARG A 60 7.52 3.57 -29.67
N LYS A 61 8.01 2.82 -28.67
CA LYS A 61 9.45 2.53 -28.51
C LYS A 61 9.91 1.30 -29.30
N HIS A 62 8.97 0.54 -29.86
CA HIS A 62 9.20 -0.68 -30.66
C HIS A 62 8.81 -0.51 -32.14
N SER A 63 8.71 0.73 -32.64
CA SER A 63 8.54 1.05 -34.06
C SER A 63 9.63 2.00 -34.52
#